data_AF-A0A6A7LGV9-F1
#
_entry.id   AF-A0A6A7LGV9-F1
#
_cell.length_a   1.000
_cell.length_b   1.000
_cell.length_c   1.000
_cell.angle_alpha   90.00
_cell.angle_beta   90.00
_cell.angle_gamma   90.00
#
_symmetry.space_group_name_H-M   'P 1'
#
loop_
_entity.id
_entity.type
_entity.pdbx_description
1 polymer ?
#
loop_
_entity_poly.entity_id
_entity_poly.type
_entity_poly.pdbx_seq_one_letter_code
_entity_poly.pdbx_strand_id
1 'polypeptide(L)'
;MNRQALNRKSMLIIYVCLLVAVSLLVDSMTSGSVFAQGTTESDAAEASEEAQDTAEPLELICTIQSLLNQAVIEYGDQNFTGAAELAQTAYLDNYEHLETPLGQLDPALKEATETMIREDVQSAIETKAPLSELQQLVTAIDGNLTTAQQLFD
;
A
#
# COMPACT_ATOMS: atom_id res chain seq x y z
N MET A 1 15.15 18.96 31.31
CA MET A 1 15.08 19.35 29.88
C MET A 1 15.75 18.24 29.09
N ASN A 2 15.00 17.42 28.36
CA ASN A 2 15.57 16.56 27.33
C ASN A 2 14.60 16.51 26.14
N ARG A 3 14.98 17.20 25.06
CA ARG A 3 14.15 17.54 23.90
C ARG A 3 14.39 16.52 22.78
N GLN A 4 13.93 15.28 22.96
CA GLN A 4 14.02 14.26 21.91
C GLN A 4 12.69 13.51 21.68
N ALA A 5 11.56 14.12 22.04
CA ALA A 5 10.22 13.54 21.85
C ALA A 5 9.39 14.22 20.74
N LEU A 6 10.02 14.98 19.85
CA LEU A 6 9.28 15.80 18.88
C LEU A 6 10.00 15.80 17.53
N ASN A 7 9.74 14.78 16.70
CA ASN A 7 9.70 14.84 15.22
C ASN A 7 9.73 13.44 14.56
N ARG A 8 8.71 12.60 14.85
CA ARG A 8 8.39 11.44 13.97
C ARG A 8 7.14 11.65 13.12
N LYS A 9 6.28 12.62 13.47
CA LYS A 9 4.98 12.83 12.81
C LYS A 9 5.02 13.75 11.58
N SER A 10 6.13 14.45 11.33
CA SER A 10 6.20 15.43 10.22
C SER A 10 6.87 14.91 8.95
N MET A 11 7.37 13.67 8.94
CA MET A 11 8.01 13.05 7.77
C MET A 11 7.11 11.99 7.09
N LEU A 12 5.87 11.80 7.57
CA LEU A 12 4.91 10.85 7.00
C LEU A 12 3.98 11.50 5.96
N ILE A 13 3.94 12.83 5.88
CA ILE A 13 3.06 13.58 4.95
C ILE A 13 3.72 13.79 3.57
N ILE A 14 5.02 13.57 3.43
CA ILE A 14 5.75 13.96 2.19
C ILE A 14 5.85 12.81 1.16
N TYR A 15 5.64 11.55 1.53
CA TYR A 15 5.84 10.43 0.59
C TYR A 15 4.60 10.09 -0.27
N VAL A 16 3.44 10.70 -0.02
CA VAL A 16 2.18 10.41 -0.75
C VAL A 16 1.98 11.28 -2.01
N CYS A 17 2.94 12.14 -2.40
CA CYS A 17 2.71 13.12 -3.49
C CYS A 17 3.70 13.12 -4.66
N LEU A 18 4.49 12.07 -4.89
CA LEU A 18 5.47 12.09 -5.99
C LEU A 18 5.26 10.95 -7.00
N LEU A 19 4.26 11.11 -7.87
CA LEU A 19 4.29 10.65 -9.27
C LEU A 19 3.15 11.30 -10.08
N VAL A 20 3.33 12.57 -10.45
CA VAL A 20 2.60 13.19 -11.57
C VAL A 20 3.61 13.74 -12.58
N ALA A 21 3.29 13.50 -13.86
CA ALA A 21 3.81 14.10 -15.09
C ALA A 21 4.93 13.35 -15.83
N VAL A 22 4.51 12.45 -16.72
CA VAL A 22 5.12 12.38 -18.07
C VAL A 22 3.99 12.60 -19.08
N SER A 23 3.72 13.86 -19.38
CA SER A 23 2.94 14.25 -20.56
C SER A 23 3.92 14.55 -21.69
N LEU A 24 3.96 13.70 -22.72
CA LEU A 24 4.61 14.04 -23.98
C LEU A 24 3.56 14.35 -25.05
N LEU A 25 3.66 15.59 -25.51
CA LEU A 25 2.92 16.24 -26.57
C LEU A 25 3.17 15.56 -27.93
N VAL A 26 2.10 15.22 -28.63
CA VAL A 26 2.08 15.21 -30.10
C VAL A 26 0.84 15.98 -30.57
N ASP A 27 1.05 17.28 -30.83
CA ASP A 27 0.15 18.11 -31.63
C ASP A 27 0.38 17.80 -33.11
N SER A 28 -0.68 17.55 -33.89
CA SER A 28 -0.84 18.15 -35.23
C SER A 28 -2.21 17.86 -35.86
N MET A 29 -2.89 18.96 -36.15
CA MET A 29 -3.74 19.23 -37.31
C MET A 29 -5.08 18.51 -37.46
N THR A 30 -6.15 19.30 -37.29
CA THR A 30 -7.16 19.44 -38.35
C THR A 30 -7.86 20.81 -38.24
N SER A 31 -7.99 21.48 -39.39
CA SER A 31 -8.65 22.77 -39.55
C SER A 31 -10.16 22.58 -39.76
N GLY A 32 -10.97 23.44 -39.16
CA GLY A 32 -12.38 23.56 -39.49
C GLY A 32 -13.09 24.62 -38.66
N SER A 33 -13.33 25.79 -39.24
CA SER A 33 -14.20 26.82 -38.67
C SER A 33 -15.65 26.56 -39.06
N VAL A 34 -16.56 26.36 -38.11
CA VAL A 34 -18.01 26.56 -38.31
C VAL A 34 -18.64 27.07 -37.00
N PHE A 35 -19.38 28.18 -37.12
CA PHE A 35 -20.19 28.81 -36.08
C PHE A 35 -21.37 27.94 -35.62
N ALA A 36 -21.65 27.91 -34.31
CA ALA A 36 -23.02 27.75 -33.79
C ALA A 36 -23.09 28.17 -32.30
N GLN A 37 -23.91 29.19 -32.00
CA GLN A 37 -24.39 29.51 -30.65
C GLN A 37 -25.53 28.56 -30.29
N GLY A 38 -25.57 28.05 -29.05
CA GLY A 38 -26.74 27.36 -28.54
C GLY A 38 -26.52 26.67 -27.20
N THR A 39 -27.15 27.24 -26.17
CA THR A 39 -27.74 26.59 -24.97
C THR A 39 -26.84 25.85 -23.97
N THR A 40 -26.84 26.41 -22.75
CA THR A 40 -26.78 25.75 -21.44
C THR A 40 -27.32 24.32 -21.40
N GLU A 41 -26.57 23.44 -20.73
CA GLU A 41 -27.03 22.34 -19.84
C GLU A 41 -25.74 21.70 -19.25
N SER A 42 -25.47 21.91 -17.97
CA SER A 42 -25.76 20.96 -16.87
C SER A 42 -24.87 19.72 -16.91
N ASP A 43 -23.88 19.72 -16.03
CA ASP A 43 -23.50 18.62 -15.15
C ASP A 43 -23.48 17.21 -15.76
N ALA A 44 -22.26 16.73 -16.04
CA ALA A 44 -21.96 15.31 -16.09
C ALA A 44 -20.66 15.11 -15.31
N ALA A 45 -20.78 15.08 -13.98
CA ALA A 45 -19.82 14.40 -13.15
C ALA A 45 -19.77 12.93 -13.63
N GLU A 46 -18.69 12.58 -14.32
CA GLU A 46 -18.30 11.19 -14.48
C GLU A 46 -17.92 10.68 -13.10
N ALA A 47 -18.92 10.12 -12.39
CA ALA A 47 -18.64 9.14 -11.37
C ALA A 47 -18.06 7.93 -12.11
N SER A 48 -16.74 7.83 -12.12
CA SER A 48 -16.06 6.58 -12.37
C SER A 48 -16.44 5.64 -11.22
N GLU A 49 -17.53 4.90 -11.42
CA GLU A 49 -17.78 3.66 -10.72
C GLU A 49 -16.70 2.69 -11.18
N GLU A 50 -15.52 2.77 -10.54
CA GLU A 50 -14.58 1.68 -10.60
C GLU A 50 -15.26 0.52 -9.88
N ALA A 51 -15.73 -0.45 -10.68
CA ALA A 51 -16.17 -1.74 -10.21
C ALA A 51 -15.01 -2.36 -9.44
N GLN A 52 -15.02 -2.14 -8.13
CA GLN A 52 -14.02 -2.59 -7.19
C GLN A 52 -14.13 -4.11 -7.15
N ASP A 53 -13.25 -4.78 -7.90
CA ASP A 53 -13.01 -6.21 -7.80
C ASP A 53 -12.37 -6.45 -6.43
N THR A 54 -13.20 -6.47 -5.39
CA THR A 54 -12.74 -6.65 -4.02
C THR A 54 -12.39 -8.11 -3.86
N ALA A 55 -11.10 -8.44 -3.88
CA ALA A 55 -10.61 -9.74 -3.45
C ALA A 55 -11.12 -10.05 -2.03
N GLU A 56 -11.45 -11.30 -1.78
CA GLU A 56 -12.00 -11.73 -0.49
C GLU A 56 -10.96 -11.50 0.63
N PRO A 57 -11.35 -10.95 1.80
CA PRO A 57 -10.39 -10.63 2.87
C PRO A 57 -9.50 -11.81 3.28
N LEU A 58 -10.04 -13.03 3.30
CA LEU A 58 -9.28 -14.24 3.62
C LEU A 58 -8.23 -14.58 2.55
N GLU A 59 -8.49 -14.31 1.28
CA GLU A 59 -7.54 -14.51 0.18
C GLU A 59 -6.40 -13.49 0.25
N LEU A 60 -6.73 -12.22 0.52
CA LEU A 60 -5.75 -11.16 0.75
C LEU A 60 -4.82 -11.54 1.90
N ILE A 61 -5.36 -11.98 3.04
CA ILE A 61 -4.55 -12.38 4.20
C ILE A 61 -3.59 -13.52 3.83
N CYS A 62 -4.08 -14.58 3.18
CA CYS A 62 -3.24 -15.70 2.77
C CYS A 62 -2.10 -15.24 1.83
N THR A 63 -2.40 -14.33 0.92
CA THR A 63 -1.43 -13.80 -0.05
C THR A 63 -0.35 -12.97 0.65
N ILE A 64 -0.73 -12.10 1.59
CA ILE A 64 0.20 -11.29 2.38
C ILE A 64 1.16 -12.16 3.17
N GLN A 65 0.65 -13.19 3.87
CA GLN A 65 1.47 -14.13 4.63
C GLN A 65 2.49 -14.83 3.72
N SER A 66 2.06 -15.30 2.55
CA SER A 66 2.93 -15.96 1.58
C SER A 66 4.04 -15.03 1.08
N LEU A 67 3.70 -13.80 0.68
CA LEU A 67 4.65 -12.82 0.17
C LEU A 67 5.70 -12.41 1.21
N LEU A 68 5.29 -12.17 2.46
CA LEU A 68 6.21 -11.80 3.54
C LEU A 68 7.15 -12.95 3.92
N ASN A 69 6.64 -14.18 3.94
CA ASN A 69 7.49 -15.36 4.15
C ASN A 69 8.49 -15.55 2.98
N GLN A 70 8.08 -15.31 1.74
CA GLN A 70 9.00 -15.32 0.59
C GLN A 70 10.04 -14.17 0.69
N ALA A 71 9.65 -12.99 1.15
CA ALA A 71 10.57 -11.87 1.36
C ALA A 71 11.69 -12.23 2.36
N VAL A 72 11.37 -12.97 3.43
CA VAL A 72 12.36 -13.50 4.38
C VAL A 72 13.34 -14.47 3.70
N ILE A 73 12.85 -15.32 2.80
CA ILE A 73 13.68 -16.27 2.04
C ILE A 73 14.65 -15.51 1.13
N GLU A 74 14.14 -14.60 0.29
CA GLU A 74 14.97 -13.77 -0.61
C GLU A 74 16.01 -12.96 0.16
N TYR A 75 15.61 -12.40 1.31
CA TYR A 75 16.51 -11.66 2.17
C TYR A 75 17.64 -12.55 2.72
N GLY A 76 17.33 -13.78 3.14
CA GLY A 76 18.30 -14.78 3.57
C GLY A 76 19.30 -15.16 2.48
N ASP A 77 18.85 -15.20 1.23
CA ASP A 77 19.66 -15.43 0.04
C ASP A 77 20.42 -14.18 -0.45
N GLN A 78 20.38 -13.09 0.33
CA GLN A 78 20.98 -11.78 0.04
C GLN A 78 20.38 -11.07 -1.19
N ASN A 79 19.22 -11.53 -1.67
CA ASN A 79 18.42 -10.84 -2.68
C ASN A 79 17.56 -9.75 -2.03
N PHE A 80 18.22 -8.68 -1.58
CA PHE A 80 17.55 -7.58 -0.88
C PHE A 80 16.53 -6.84 -1.76
N THR A 81 16.79 -6.75 -3.07
CA THR A 81 15.85 -6.12 -4.02
C THR A 81 14.57 -6.95 -4.14
N GLY A 82 14.70 -8.26 -4.34
CA GLY A 82 13.53 -9.16 -4.39
C GLY A 82 12.75 -9.17 -3.07
N ALA A 83 13.44 -9.15 -1.92
CA ALA A 83 12.79 -9.04 -0.63
C ALA A 83 11.97 -7.74 -0.48
N ALA A 84 12.53 -6.60 -0.91
CA ALA A 84 11.85 -5.30 -0.86
C ALA A 84 10.63 -5.25 -1.80
N GLU A 85 10.75 -5.79 -3.01
CA GLU A 85 9.66 -5.89 -3.98
C GLU A 85 8.50 -6.72 -3.42
N LEU A 86 8.79 -7.90 -2.86
CA LEU A 86 7.79 -8.76 -2.24
C LEU A 86 7.10 -8.10 -1.04
N ALA A 87 7.86 -7.42 -0.17
CA ALA A 87 7.30 -6.67 0.95
C ALA A 87 6.43 -5.50 0.48
N GLN A 88 6.80 -4.84 -0.62
CA GLN A 88 6.01 -3.76 -1.21
C GLN A 88 4.69 -4.29 -1.81
N THR A 89 4.73 -5.39 -2.56
CA THR A 89 3.54 -6.06 -3.09
C THR A 89 2.63 -6.57 -1.97
N ALA A 90 3.19 -7.09 -0.87
CA ALA A 90 2.40 -7.49 0.29
C ALA A 90 1.64 -6.30 0.90
N TYR A 91 2.21 -5.09 0.86
CA TYR A 91 1.54 -3.89 1.35
C TYR A 91 0.57 -3.30 0.32
N LEU A 92 1.07 -2.79 -0.80
CA LEU A 92 0.32 -1.98 -1.76
C LEU A 92 -0.76 -2.79 -2.47
N ASP A 93 -0.40 -3.97 -2.97
CA ASP A 93 -1.31 -4.75 -3.82
C ASP A 93 -2.26 -5.63 -2.99
N ASN A 94 -2.07 -5.71 -1.66
CA ASN A 94 -2.84 -6.63 -0.82
C ASN A 94 -3.31 -6.00 0.49
N TYR A 95 -2.40 -5.62 1.40
CA TYR A 95 -2.81 -5.12 2.72
C TYR A 95 -3.61 -3.81 2.64
N GLU A 96 -3.31 -2.92 1.70
CA GLU A 96 -4.09 -1.68 1.46
C GLU A 96 -5.58 -1.99 1.20
N HIS A 97 -5.88 -3.05 0.44
CA HIS A 97 -7.25 -3.49 0.19
C HIS A 97 -7.91 -4.14 1.41
N LEU A 98 -7.11 -4.71 2.33
CA LEU A 98 -7.57 -5.28 3.59
C LEU A 98 -7.84 -4.20 4.66
N GLU A 99 -7.22 -3.02 4.57
CA GLU A 99 -7.29 -1.98 5.60
C GLU A 99 -8.72 -1.54 5.93
N THR A 100 -9.56 -1.34 4.91
CA THR A 100 -10.95 -0.90 5.11
C THR A 100 -11.80 -1.98 5.79
N PRO A 101 -11.91 -3.22 5.26
CA PRO A 101 -12.71 -4.25 5.90
C PRO A 101 -12.17 -4.63 7.29
N LEU A 102 -10.85 -4.69 7.49
CA LEU A 102 -10.27 -4.98 8.80
C LEU A 102 -10.49 -3.83 9.78
N GLY A 103 -10.33 -2.58 9.33
CA GLY A 103 -10.52 -1.39 10.15
C GLY A 103 -11.95 -1.20 10.65
N GLN A 104 -12.95 -1.75 9.97
CA GLN A 104 -14.33 -1.76 10.45
C GLN A 104 -14.55 -2.71 11.62
N LEU A 105 -13.75 -3.78 11.72
CA LEU A 105 -13.85 -4.81 12.74
C LEU A 105 -12.92 -4.55 13.91
N ASP A 106 -11.66 -4.21 13.63
CA ASP A 106 -10.62 -3.92 14.61
C ASP A 106 -9.64 -2.84 14.09
N PRO A 107 -9.93 -1.54 14.36
CA PRO A 107 -9.06 -0.44 13.96
C PRO A 107 -7.64 -0.51 14.52
N ALA A 108 -7.47 -1.06 15.72
CA ALA A 108 -6.18 -1.13 16.40
C ALA A 108 -5.29 -2.22 15.79
N LEU A 109 -5.87 -3.39 15.52
CA LEU A 109 -5.20 -4.47 14.80
C LEU A 109 -4.79 -4.03 13.39
N LYS A 110 -5.67 -3.31 12.69
CA LYS A 110 -5.38 -2.71 11.38
C LYS A 110 -4.17 -1.79 11.45
N GLU A 111 -4.19 -0.77 12.32
CA GLU A 111 -3.10 0.23 12.41
C GLU A 111 -1.77 -0.42 12.81
N ALA A 112 -1.79 -1.33 13.79
CA ALA A 112 -0.58 -2.02 14.23
C ALA A 112 0.06 -2.83 13.09
N THR A 113 -0.76 -3.59 12.36
CA THR A 113 -0.26 -4.46 11.28
C THR A 113 0.18 -3.65 10.06
N GLU A 114 -0.53 -2.57 9.74
CA GLU A 114 -0.17 -1.60 8.69
C GLU A 114 1.23 -1.01 8.93
N THR A 115 1.49 -0.50 10.14
CA THR A 115 2.80 0.05 10.50
C THR A 115 3.89 -1.00 10.37
N MET A 116 3.65 -2.22 10.84
CA MET A 116 4.64 -3.28 10.77
C MET A 116 5.02 -3.65 9.33
N ILE A 117 4.03 -3.78 8.44
CA ILE A 117 4.28 -4.15 7.04
C ILE A 117 4.88 -2.96 6.27
N ARG A 118 4.24 -1.78 6.33
CA ARG A 118 4.65 -0.61 5.52
C ARG A 118 5.98 -0.03 5.97
N GLU A 119 6.20 0.07 7.27
CA GLU A 119 7.33 0.83 7.84
C GLU A 119 8.42 -0.10 8.36
N ASP A 120 8.07 -1.01 9.26
CA ASP A 120 9.09 -1.80 9.97
C ASP A 120 9.77 -2.83 9.05
N VAL A 121 9.01 -3.55 8.20
CA VAL A 121 9.59 -4.55 7.27
C VAL A 121 10.47 -3.86 6.25
N GLN A 122 9.99 -2.76 5.66
CA GLN A 122 10.76 -2.01 4.69
C GLN A 122 12.04 -1.44 5.31
N SER A 123 11.95 -0.87 6.52
CA SER A 123 13.13 -0.36 7.23
C SER A 123 14.13 -1.46 7.54
N ALA A 124 13.68 -2.63 8.00
CA ALA A 124 14.56 -3.77 8.27
C ALA A 124 15.29 -4.23 7.00
N ILE A 125 14.62 -4.25 5.85
CA ILE A 125 15.22 -4.63 4.58
C ILE A 125 16.23 -3.57 4.09
N GLU A 126 15.83 -2.30 4.06
CA GLU A 126 16.66 -1.18 3.58
C GLU A 126 17.93 -0.99 4.40
N THR A 127 17.80 -1.09 5.73
CA THR A 127 18.92 -0.93 6.66
C THR A 127 19.77 -2.19 6.80
N LYS A 128 19.37 -3.28 6.13
CA LYS A 128 19.99 -4.60 6.21
C LYS A 128 20.12 -5.10 7.65
N ALA A 129 19.01 -5.03 8.39
CA ALA A 129 18.92 -5.55 9.74
C ALA A 129 19.31 -7.05 9.80
N PRO A 130 19.69 -7.59 10.97
CA PRO A 130 19.93 -9.03 11.11
C PRO A 130 18.73 -9.85 10.61
N LEU A 131 18.96 -10.94 9.87
CA LEU A 131 17.88 -11.80 9.33
C LEU A 131 16.89 -12.23 10.43
N SER A 132 17.37 -12.48 11.65
CA SER A 132 16.52 -12.83 12.79
C SER A 132 15.53 -11.74 13.19
N GLU A 133 15.87 -10.47 12.97
CA GLU A 133 15.00 -9.33 13.27
C GLU A 133 13.85 -9.29 12.26
N LEU A 134 14.14 -9.42 10.96
CA LEU A 134 13.12 -9.52 9.91
C LEU A 134 12.20 -10.73 10.13
N GLN A 135 12.77 -11.89 10.51
CA GLN A 135 11.98 -13.09 10.83
C GLN A 135 11.02 -12.88 12.01
N GLN A 136 11.48 -12.22 13.07
CA GLN A 136 10.65 -11.91 14.23
C GLN A 136 9.52 -10.96 13.87
N LEU A 137 9.80 -9.96 13.04
CA LEU A 137 8.80 -9.01 12.57
C LEU A 137 7.72 -9.70 11.72
N VAL A 138 8.12 -10.52 10.75
CA VAL A 138 7.17 -11.29 9.91
C VAL A 138 6.37 -12.28 10.77
N THR A 139 6.98 -12.94 11.75
CA THR A 139 6.24 -13.81 12.69
C THR A 139 5.17 -13.05 13.48
N ALA A 140 5.48 -11.82 13.91
CA ALA A 140 4.51 -11.00 14.62
C ALA A 140 3.37 -10.52 13.70
N ILE A 141 3.68 -10.18 12.45
CA ILE A 141 2.67 -9.86 11.42
C ILE A 141 1.77 -11.07 11.16
N ASP A 142 2.33 -12.27 11.00
CA ASP A 142 1.55 -13.50 10.79
C ASP A 142 0.58 -13.77 11.95
N GLY A 143 0.98 -13.46 13.20
CA GLY A 143 0.12 -13.53 14.37
C GLY A 143 -1.05 -12.54 14.32
N ASN A 144 -0.80 -11.30 13.90
CA ASN A 144 -1.86 -10.32 13.71
C ASN A 144 -2.82 -10.72 12.58
N LEU A 145 -2.28 -11.20 11.46
CA LEU A 145 -3.06 -11.67 10.32
C LEU A 145 -3.90 -12.91 10.66
N THR A 146 -3.39 -13.81 11.51
CA THR A 146 -4.19 -14.92 12.07
C THR A 146 -5.34 -14.41 12.93
N THR A 147 -5.12 -13.34 13.71
CA THR A 147 -6.19 -12.70 14.48
C THR A 147 -7.22 -12.07 13.54
N ALA A 148 -6.77 -11.43 12.45
CA ALA A 148 -7.65 -10.85 11.44
C ALA A 148 -8.52 -11.91 10.75
N GLN A 149 -7.98 -13.09 10.42
CA GLN A 149 -8.74 -14.21 9.84
C GLN A 149 -9.96 -14.57 10.72
N GLN A 150 -9.76 -14.65 12.03
CA GLN A 150 -10.84 -14.97 12.99
C GLN A 150 -11.96 -13.94 13.05
N LEU A 151 -11.73 -12.72 12.55
CA LEU A 151 -12.76 -11.68 12.48
C LEU A 151 -13.62 -11.79 11.20
N PHE A 152 -13.13 -12.51 10.19
CA PHE A 152 -13.81 -12.72 8.90
C PHE A 152 -14.46 -14.12 8.76
N ASP A 153 -14.20 -15.03 9.70
CA ASP A 153 -14.81 -16.38 9.79
C ASP A 153 -16.25 -16.35 10.35
#